data_AF-A0A4U6QPG8-F1
#
_entry.id   AF-A0A4U6QPG8-F1
#
_cell.length_a   1.000
_cell.length_b   1.000
_cell.length_c   1.000
_cell.angle_alpha   90.00
_cell.angle_beta   90.00
_cell.angle_gamma   90.00
#
_symmetry.space_group_name_H-M   'P 1'
#
loop_
_entity.id
_entity.type
_entity.pdbx_description
1 polymer ?
#
loop_
_entity_poly.entity_id
_entity_poly.type
_entity_poly.pdbx_seq_one_letter_code
_entity_poly.pdbx_strand_id
1 'polypeptide(L)' 'MSDNVDPAALVAAQLAAAGITPSAAEVATMVAATPARLAAIDALYAVPGARYEEPCLVFSAVTPA' A
#
# COMPACT_ATOMS: atom_id res chain seq x y z
N MET A 1 -3.76 -1.99 12.12
CA MET A 1 -5.09 -1.78 11.49
C MET A 1 -5.52 -3.03 10.69
N SER A 2 -4.65 -4.04 10.54
CA SER A 2 -4.81 -5.10 9.54
C SER A 2 -5.24 -6.49 10.03
N ASP A 3 -5.56 -6.67 11.31
CA ASP A 3 -5.75 -8.02 11.90
C ASP A 3 -6.98 -8.80 11.40
N ASN A 4 -7.83 -8.22 10.55
CA ASN A 4 -9.09 -8.82 10.12
C ASN A 4 -9.40 -8.68 8.61
N VAL A 5 -8.38 -8.48 7.78
CA VAL A 5 -8.56 -8.37 6.32
C VAL A 5 -8.31 -9.74 5.67
N ASP A 6 -9.28 -10.23 4.90
CA ASP A 6 -9.08 -11.38 4.01
C ASP A 6 -8.10 -11.00 2.87
N PRO A 7 -6.90 -11.62 2.81
CA PRO A 7 -5.91 -11.34 1.78
C PRO A 7 -6.42 -11.55 0.36
N ALA A 8 -7.29 -12.55 0.13
CA ALA A 8 -7.81 -12.86 -1.19
C ALA A 8 -8.78 -11.78 -1.67
N ALA A 9 -9.73 -11.40 -0.83
CA ALA A 9 -10.66 -10.30 -1.11
C ALA A 9 -9.94 -8.97 -1.35
N LEU A 10 -8.90 -8.67 -0.54
CA LEU A 10 -8.13 -7.44 -0.68
C LEU A 10 -7.38 -7.38 -2.03
N VAL A 11 -6.66 -8.45 -2.37
CA VAL A 11 -5.90 -8.51 -3.64
C VAL A 11 -6.85 -8.41 -4.83
N ALA A 12 -7.99 -9.11 -4.80
CA ALA A 12 -8.98 -9.02 -5.86
C ALA A 12 -9.52 -7.58 -6.05
N ALA A 13 -9.85 -6.89 -4.95
CA ALA A 13 -10.33 -5.51 -5.00
C ALA A 13 -9.26 -4.54 -5.54
N GLN A 14 -8.00 -4.71 -5.15
CA GLN A 14 -6.89 -3.87 -5.62
C GLN A 14 -6.59 -4.07 -7.10
N LEU A 15 -6.58 -5.31 -7.58
CA LEU A 15 -6.37 -5.61 -9.00
C LEU A 15 -7.51 -5.06 -9.86
N ALA A 16 -8.76 -5.17 -9.39
CA ALA A 16 -9.92 -4.58 -10.05
C ALA A 16 -9.82 -3.05 -10.12
N ALA A 17 -9.44 -2.38 -9.03
CA ALA A 17 -9.25 -0.93 -9.00
C ALA A 17 -8.09 -0.47 -9.90
N ALA A 18 -7.02 -1.26 -10.00
CA ALA A 18 -5.88 -0.98 -10.87
C ALA A 18 -6.15 -1.32 -12.35
N GLY A 19 -7.25 -2.02 -12.67
CA GLY A 19 -7.59 -2.42 -14.04
C GLY A 19 -6.60 -3.41 -14.65
N ILE A 20 -5.92 -4.21 -13.82
CA ILE A 20 -4.92 -5.19 -14.28
C ILE A 20 -5.40 -6.62 -14.02
N THR A 21 -5.03 -7.53 -14.92
CA THR A 21 -5.37 -8.96 -14.84
C THR A 21 -4.11 -9.82 -14.88
N PRO A 22 -3.44 -10.04 -13.74
CA PRO A 22 -2.29 -10.94 -13.65
C PRO A 22 -2.71 -12.40 -13.84
N SER A 23 -1.72 -13.27 -14.06
CA SER A 23 -1.91 -14.72 -14.05
C SER A 23 -2.31 -15.25 -12.67
N ALA A 24 -2.93 -16.43 -12.62
CA ALA A 24 -3.32 -17.07 -11.37
C ALA A 24 -2.13 -17.33 -10.41
N ALA A 25 -0.95 -17.63 -10.96
CA ALA A 25 0.27 -17.83 -10.17
C ALA A 25 0.75 -16.53 -9.50
N GLU A 26 0.65 -15.40 -10.21
CA GLU A 26 0.97 -14.08 -9.65
C GLU A 26 -0.03 -13.69 -8.56
N VAL A 27 -1.34 -13.91 -8.79
CA VAL A 27 -2.37 -13.67 -7.77
C VAL A 27 -2.11 -14.50 -6.51
N ALA A 28 -1.80 -15.80 -6.66
CA ALA A 28 -1.48 -16.65 -5.52
C ALA A 28 -0.27 -16.15 -4.72
N THR A 29 0.77 -15.68 -5.42
CA THR A 29 1.97 -15.10 -4.81
C THR A 29 1.63 -13.81 -4.06
N MET A 30 0.80 -12.94 -4.64
CA MET A 30 0.36 -11.69 -3.99
C MET A 30 -0.45 -11.98 -2.73
N VAL A 31 -1.44 -12.88 -2.81
CA VAL A 31 -2.27 -13.27 -1.65
C VAL A 31 -1.41 -13.83 -0.51
N ALA A 32 -0.44 -14.70 -0.82
CA ALA A 32 0.47 -15.26 0.17
C ALA A 32 1.37 -14.20 0.83
N ALA A 33 1.79 -13.17 0.08
CA ALA A 33 2.65 -12.09 0.58
C ALA A 33 1.90 -10.98 1.34
N THR A 34 0.60 -10.83 1.12
CA THR A 34 -0.21 -9.74 1.68
C THR A 34 -0.12 -9.61 3.21
N PRO A 35 -0.21 -10.68 4.03
CA PRO A 35 -0.15 -10.55 5.49
C PRO A 35 1.15 -9.89 5.97
N ALA A 36 2.30 -10.33 5.45
CA ALA A 36 3.61 -9.75 5.79
C ALA A 36 3.71 -8.28 5.35
N ARG A 37 3.12 -7.94 4.19
CA ARG A 37 3.12 -6.58 3.66
C ARG A 37 2.26 -5.64 4.51
N LEU A 38 1.10 -6.10 4.96
CA LEU A 38 0.22 -5.36 5.86
C LEU A 38 0.89 -5.11 7.22
N ALA A 39 1.56 -6.13 7.80
CA ALA A 39 2.32 -5.96 9.03
C ALA A 39 3.45 -4.92 8.89
N ALA A 40 4.16 -4.92 7.75
CA ALA A 40 5.18 -3.92 7.46
C ALA A 40 4.60 -2.50 7.33
N ILE A 41 3.44 -2.34 6.70
CA ILE A 41 2.73 -1.05 6.62
C ILE A 41 2.29 -0.58 8.00
N ASP A 42 1.67 -1.45 8.80
CA ASP A 42 1.26 -1.14 10.16
C ASP A 42 2.47 -0.71 11.04
N ALA A 43 3.63 -1.34 10.85
CA ALA A 43 4.86 -0.96 11.54
C ALA A 43 5.34 0.46 11.18
N LEU A 44 5.18 0.91 9.93
CA LEU A 44 5.51 2.29 9.53
C LEU A 44 4.64 3.32 10.26
N TYR A 45 3.36 3.02 10.47
CA TYR A 45 2.45 3.90 11.21
C TYR A 45 2.70 3.91 12.72
N ALA A 46 3.39 2.91 13.26
CA ALA A 46 3.71 2.81 14.68
C ALA A 46 4.89 3.71 15.10
N VAL A 47 5.65 4.29 14.15
CA VAL A 47 6.82 5.14 14.45
C VAL A 47 6.38 6.56 14.84
N PRO A 48 6.57 7.00 16.09
CA PRO A 48 6.28 8.37 16.51
C PRO A 48 7.23 9.35 15.79
N GLY A 49 6.68 10.32 15.06
CA GLY A 49 7.46 11.30 14.28
C GLY A 49 7.57 11.01 12.77
N ALA A 50 7.11 9.85 12.29
CA ALA A 50 7.01 9.55 10.85
C ALA A 50 5.75 10.14 10.18
N ARG A 51 4.93 10.88 10.95
CA ARG A 51 3.89 11.76 10.41
C ARG A 51 4.55 13.08 10.04
N TYR A 52 5.07 13.14 8.83
CA TYR A 52 5.49 14.42 8.26
C TYR A 52 4.27 15.36 8.23
N GLU A 53 4.42 16.62 8.66
CA GLU A 53 3.39 17.64 8.43
C GLU A 53 3.11 17.81 6.93
N GLU A 54 4.15 17.62 6.10
CA GLU A 54 4.05 17.56 4.65
C GLU A 54 4.63 16.24 4.12
N PRO A 55 3.84 15.38 3.47
CA PRO A 55 4.35 14.16 2.89
C PRO A 55 5.20 14.51 1.66
N CYS A 56 6.52 14.50 1.85
CA CYS A 56 7.53 14.70 0.81
C CYS A 56 7.63 16.14 0.27
N LEU A 57 8.60 16.36 -0.63
CA LEU A 57 8.84 17.62 -1.31
C LEU A 57 7.60 18.05 -2.12
N VAL A 58 7.03 19.21 -1.81
CA VAL A 58 6.04 19.87 -2.67
C VAL A 58 6.78 20.41 -3.89
N PHE A 59 6.55 19.80 -5.06
CA PHE A 59 7.02 20.38 -6.31
C PHE A 59 6.24 21.66 -6.60
N SER A 60 6.96 22.78 -6.69
CA SER A 60 6.41 24.07 -7.09
C SER A 60 6.94 24.44 -8.48
N ALA A 61 6.03 24.64 -9.44
CA ALA A 61 6.37 25.01 -10.82
C ALA A 61 6.64 26.52 -10.99
N VAL A 62 6.54 27.33 -9.93
CA VAL A 62 6.79 28.77 -9.97
C VAL A 62 8.21 29.08 -9.54
N THR A 63 8.94 29.81 -10.39
CA THR A 63 10.20 30.45 -10.03
C THR A 63 9.94 31.46 -8.89
N PRO A 64 10.67 31.42 -7.77
CA PRO A 64 10.52 32.43 -6.72
C PRO A 64 10.86 33.81 -7.30
N ALA A 65 10.03 34.80 -6.97
CA ALA A 65 10.17 36.19 -7.41
C ALA A 65 11.44 36.87 -6.88
#